data_AF-A0A925KUM1-F1
#
_entry.id   AF-A0A925KUM1-F1
#
_cell.length_a   1.000
_cell.length_b   1.000
_cell.length_c   1.000
_cell.angle_alpha   90.00
_cell.angle_beta   90.00
_cell.angle_gamma   90.00
#
_symmetry.space_group_name_H-M   'P 1'
#
loop_
_entity.id
_entity.type
_entity.pdbx_description
1 polymer ?
#
loop_
_entity_poly.entity_id
_entity_poly.type
_entity_poly.pdbx_seq_one_letter_code
_entity_poly.pdbx_strand_id
1 'polypeptide(L)'
;MLVEVDIVRQLKEKNVAAFGWLYDCYAPSLYGMILKLEPDNSIASVILEESFLNFWLQIKSYDSAKSRLFIWMVKITIQQCKEVLHLPKEVILQKLNPKISFRTGSLSIR
;
A
#
# COMPACT_ATOMS: atom_id res chain seq x y z
N MET A 1 15.51 17.09 4.39
CA MET A 1 14.04 17.05 4.33
C MET A 1 13.68 16.92 2.85
N LEU A 2 13.30 15.73 2.39
CA LEU A 2 12.94 15.53 0.98
C LEU A 2 11.62 16.25 0.71
N VAL A 3 11.57 17.09 -0.33
CA VAL A 3 10.34 17.74 -0.76
C VAL A 3 9.43 16.68 -1.39
N GLU A 4 8.11 16.76 -1.22
CA GLU A 4 7.13 15.77 -1.75
C GLU A 4 7.33 15.49 -3.25
N VAL A 5 7.83 16.47 -4.00
CA VAL A 5 8.17 16.34 -5.42
C VAL A 5 9.33 15.36 -5.66
N ASP A 6 10.37 15.40 -4.83
CA ASP A 6 11.54 14.52 -4.96
C ASP A 6 11.22 13.07 -4.64
N ILE A 7 10.35 12.82 -3.66
CA ILE A 7 9.94 11.45 -3.34
C ILE A 7 9.05 10.89 -4.45
N VAL A 8 8.11 11.68 -4.97
CA VAL A 8 7.23 11.24 -6.07
C VAL A 8 8.04 10.90 -7.32
N ARG A 9 9.06 11.70 -7.66
CA ARG A 9 9.97 11.37 -8.77
C ARG A 9 10.64 10.01 -8.56
N GLN A 10 11.27 9.81 -7.40
CA GLN A 10 11.95 8.56 -7.07
C GLN A 10 11.00 7.36 -7.08
N LEU A 11 9.78 7.51 -6.58
CA LEU A 11 8.77 6.45 -6.62
C LEU A 11 8.37 6.10 -8.05
N LYS A 12 8.22 7.10 -8.94
CA LYS A 12 7.94 6.89 -10.38
C LYS A 12 9.08 6.18 -11.12
N GLU A 13 10.32 6.43 -10.68
CA GLU A 13 11.53 5.74 -11.15
C GLU A 13 11.69 4.32 -10.56
N LYS A 14 10.69 3.83 -9.80
CA LYS A 14 10.73 2.52 -9.13
C LYS A 14 11.94 2.40 -8.19
N ASN A 15 12.28 3.49 -7.51
CA ASN A 15 13.29 3.46 -6.46
C ASN A 15 12.74 2.72 -5.23
N VAL A 16 13.40 1.61 -4.91
CA VAL A 16 13.08 0.71 -3.81
C VAL A 16 13.16 1.40 -2.45
N ALA A 17 14.20 2.20 -2.21
CA ALA A 17 14.42 2.88 -0.94
C ALA A 17 13.35 3.96 -0.70
N ALA A 18 12.97 4.70 -1.74
CA ALA A 18 11.88 5.67 -1.67
C ALA A 18 10.55 5.00 -1.32
N PHE A 19 10.30 3.80 -1.86
CA PHE A 19 9.10 3.03 -1.54
C PHE A 19 9.11 2.45 -0.13
N GLY A 20 10.28 2.01 0.36
CA GLY A 20 10.46 1.64 1.77
C GLY A 20 10.14 2.81 2.70
N TRP A 21 10.66 4.00 2.40
CA TRP A 21 10.32 5.21 3.16
C TRP A 21 8.82 5.53 3.12
N LEU A 22 8.17 5.38 1.95
CA LEU A 22 6.72 5.56 1.81
C LEU A 22 5.95 4.58 2.71
N TYR A 23 6.38 3.33 2.76
CA TYR A 23 5.80 2.32 3.63
C TYR A 23 5.93 2.71 5.10
N ASP A 24 7.13 3.04 5.56
CA ASP A 24 7.40 3.41 6.95
C ASP A 24 6.57 4.62 7.40
N CYS A 25 6.38 5.61 6.53
CA CYS A 25 5.61 6.82 6.84
C CYS A 25 4.10 6.63 6.83
N TYR A 26 3.56 5.84 5.89
CA TYR A 26 2.11 5.81 5.63
C TYR A 26 1.42 4.52 6.05
N ALA A 27 2.14 3.41 6.19
CA ALA A 27 1.56 2.13 6.59
C ALA A 27 0.80 2.22 7.93
N PRO A 28 1.31 2.85 9.01
CA PRO A 28 0.57 2.91 10.28
C PRO A 28 -0.78 3.64 10.16
N SER A 29 -0.81 4.75 9.42
CA SER A 29 -2.01 5.56 9.22
C SER A 29 -3.05 4.83 8.36
N LEU A 30 -2.61 4.19 7.27
CA LEU A 30 -3.48 3.40 6.39
C LEU A 30 -3.99 2.14 7.10
N TYR A 31 -3.15 1.46 7.88
CA TYR A 31 -3.55 0.31 8.67
C TYR A 31 -4.62 0.67 9.70
N GLY A 32 -4.43 1.77 10.45
CA GLY A 32 -5.43 2.27 11.39
C GLY A 32 -6.75 2.67 10.71
N MET A 33 -6.72 3.08 9.45
CA MET A 33 -7.94 3.32 8.66
C MET A 33 -8.61 2.00 8.25
N ILE A 34 -7.84 1.03 7.77
CA ILE A 34 -8.35 -0.29 7.37
C ILE A 34 -9.00 -0.99 8.57
N LEU A 35 -8.38 -0.94 9.75
CA LEU A 35 -8.92 -1.54 10.98
C LEU A 35 -10.28 -0.96 11.42
N LYS A 36 -10.60 0.28 11.02
CA LYS A 36 -11.94 0.86 11.26
C LYS A 36 -13.01 0.28 10.33
N LEU A 37 -12.60 -0.25 9.19
CA LEU A 37 -13.49 -0.88 8.20
C LEU A 37 -13.58 -2.40 8.41
N GLU A 38 -12.45 -3.02 8.77
CA GLU A 38 -12.32 -4.45 9.02
C GLU A 38 -11.43 -4.67 10.26
N PRO A 39 -12.04 -5.00 11.42
CA PRO A 39 -11.31 -5.18 12.68
C PRO A 39 -10.40 -6.43 12.72
N ASP A 40 -10.56 -7.39 11.80
CA ASP A 40 -9.69 -8.55 11.74
C ASP A 40 -8.28 -8.16 11.26
N ASN A 41 -7.32 -8.18 12.19
CA ASN A 41 -5.93 -7.82 11.94
C ASN A 41 -5.29 -8.60 10.77
N SER A 42 -5.69 -9.86 10.56
CA SER A 42 -5.15 -10.70 9.50
C SER A 42 -5.62 -10.21 8.14
N ILE A 43 -6.92 -9.93 8.01
CA ILE A 43 -7.52 -9.37 6.79
C ILE A 43 -6.99 -7.96 6.53
N ALA A 44 -6.91 -7.14 7.58
CA ALA A 44 -6.38 -5.78 7.47
C ALA A 44 -4.93 -5.77 6.98
N SER A 45 -4.11 -6.73 7.40
CA SER A 45 -2.73 -6.89 6.92
C SER A 45 -2.70 -7.23 5.42
N VAL A 46 -3.57 -8.14 4.96
CA VAL A 46 -3.68 -8.49 3.52
C VAL A 46 -4.00 -7.27 2.69
N ILE A 47 -5.04 -6.53 3.10
CA ILE A 47 -5.51 -5.34 2.38
C ILE A 47 -4.39 -4.29 2.32
N LEU A 48 -3.65 -4.09 3.41
CA LEU A 48 -2.54 -3.15 3.46
C LEU A 48 -1.44 -3.55 2.47
N GLU A 49 -0.98 -4.80 2.51
CA GLU A 49 0.07 -5.32 1.61
C GLU A 49 -0.35 -5.21 0.13
N GLU A 50 -1.56 -5.63 -0.21
CA GLU A 50 -2.11 -5.50 -1.55
C GLU A 50 -2.26 -4.04 -1.99
N SER A 51 -2.63 -3.15 -1.07
CA SER A 51 -2.72 -1.71 -1.35
C SER A 51 -1.35 -1.13 -1.71
N PHE A 52 -0.29 -1.48 -0.96
CA PHE A 52 1.07 -1.04 -1.28
C PHE A 52 1.56 -1.61 -2.62
N LEU A 53 1.27 -2.87 -2.92
CA LEU A 53 1.53 -3.43 -4.26
C LEU A 53 0.84 -2.61 -5.35
N ASN A 54 -0.43 -2.25 -5.14
CA ASN A 54 -1.17 -1.41 -6.07
C ASN A 54 -0.58 0.00 -6.19
N PHE A 55 -0.14 0.62 -5.10
CA PHE A 55 0.56 1.91 -5.16
C PHE A 55 1.82 1.79 -6.00
N TRP A 56 2.64 0.76 -5.75
CA TRP A 56 3.85 0.51 -6.52
C TRP A 56 3.53 0.39 -8.00
N LEU A 57 2.56 -0.45 -8.38
CA LEU A 57 2.18 -0.67 -9.78
C LEU A 57 1.65 0.61 -10.45
N GLN A 58 0.83 1.39 -9.73
CA GLN A 58 0.11 2.53 -10.29
C GLN A 58 0.82 3.87 -10.12
N ILE A 59 1.95 3.95 -9.41
CA ILE A 59 2.61 5.24 -9.09
C ILE A 59 2.91 6.12 -10.32
N LYS A 60 3.13 5.53 -11.50
CA LYS A 60 3.34 6.29 -12.74
C LYS A 60 2.12 7.13 -13.13
N SER A 61 0.91 6.70 -12.78
CA SER A 61 -0.34 7.43 -13.05
C SER A 61 -0.65 8.51 -12.00
N TYR A 62 0.11 8.56 -10.90
CA TYR A 62 -0.08 9.60 -9.88
C TYR A 62 0.20 11.00 -10.44
N ASP A 63 -0.70 11.92 -10.16
CA ASP A 63 -0.66 13.31 -10.60
C ASP A 63 -0.90 14.23 -9.41
N SER A 64 0.13 14.99 -9.03
CA SER A 64 0.12 15.91 -7.90
C SER A 64 -0.80 17.11 -8.11
N ALA A 65 -1.17 17.43 -9.36
CA ALA A 65 -2.13 18.50 -9.64
C ALA A 65 -3.57 18.09 -9.28
N LYS A 66 -3.88 16.79 -9.25
CA LYS A 66 -5.23 16.28 -8.95
C LYS A 66 -5.48 16.05 -7.46
N SER A 67 -4.47 15.57 -6.73
CA SER A 67 -4.58 15.32 -5.29
C SER A 67 -3.22 15.12 -4.63
N ARG A 68 -3.14 15.41 -3.32
CA ARG A 68 -1.99 15.03 -2.49
C ARG A 68 -1.76 13.52 -2.52
N LEU A 69 -0.50 13.08 -2.40
CA LEU A 69 -0.12 11.68 -2.47
C LEU A 69 -0.90 10.81 -1.47
N PHE A 70 -1.06 11.28 -0.23
CA PHE A 70 -1.82 10.57 0.80
C PHE A 70 -3.28 10.32 0.42
N ILE A 71 -3.96 11.32 -0.17
CA ILE A 71 -5.36 11.17 -0.59
C ILE A 71 -5.48 10.15 -1.74
N TRP A 72 -4.50 10.12 -2.64
CA TRP A 72 -4.44 9.12 -3.71
C TRP A 72 -4.26 7.70 -3.14
N MET A 73 -3.39 7.52 -2.16
CA MET A 73 -3.21 6.23 -1.47
C MET A 73 -4.46 5.77 -0.72
N VAL A 74 -5.15 6.70 -0.03
CA VAL A 74 -6.43 6.40 0.65
C VAL A 74 -7.48 5.92 -0.35
N LYS A 75 -7.58 6.57 -1.53
CA LYS A 75 -8.53 6.14 -2.57
C LYS A 75 -8.27 4.70 -3.05
N ILE A 76 -7.02 4.36 -3.32
CA ILE A 76 -6.66 3.00 -3.74
C ILE A 76 -6.91 2.00 -2.61
N THR A 77 -6.59 2.36 -1.36
CA THR A 77 -6.86 1.49 -0.19
C THR A 77 -8.35 1.21 -0.02
N ILE A 78 -9.20 2.23 -0.14
CA ILE A 78 -10.66 2.06 -0.07
C ILE A 78 -11.16 1.18 -1.21
N GLN A 79 -10.61 1.34 -2.42
CA GLN A 79 -10.94 0.47 -3.54
C GLN A 79 -10.54 -0.98 -3.24
N GLN A 80 -9.37 -1.20 -2.62
CA GLN A 80 -8.92 -2.52 -2.19
C GLN A 80 -9.85 -3.13 -1.13
N CYS A 81 -10.26 -2.36 -0.12
CA CYS A 81 -11.22 -2.83 0.87
C CYS A 81 -12.51 -3.32 0.20
N LYS A 82 -13.05 -2.57 -0.76
CA LYS A 82 -14.28 -2.97 -1.47
C LYS A 82 -14.09 -4.26 -2.28
N GLU A 83 -12.93 -4.43 -2.89
CA GLU A 83 -12.59 -5.63 -3.66
C GLU A 83 -12.33 -6.84 -2.77
N VAL A 84 -11.83 -6.66 -1.55
CA VAL A 84 -11.50 -7.78 -0.67
C VAL A 84 -12.69 -8.18 0.20
N LEU A 85 -13.41 -7.22 0.78
CA LEU A 85 -14.43 -7.46 1.80
C LEU A 85 -15.73 -8.09 1.29
N HIS A 86 -15.89 -8.25 -0.03
CA HIS A 86 -17.02 -9.02 -0.58
C HIS A 86 -16.71 -10.53 -0.69
N LEU A 87 -15.47 -10.96 -0.42
CA LEU A 87 -15.03 -12.33 -0.53
C LEU A 87 -15.14 -13.07 0.83
N PRO A 88 -15.27 -14.41 0.82
CA PRO A 88 -15.14 -15.20 2.05
C PRO A 88 -13.76 -15.04 2.67
N LYS A 89 -13.71 -14.98 4.00
CA LYS A 89 -12.46 -14.80 4.77
C LYS A 89 -11.39 -15.82 4.39
N GLU A 90 -11.77 -17.06 4.14
CA GLU A 90 -10.86 -18.14 3.75
C GLU A 90 -10.14 -17.83 2.44
N VAL A 91 -10.85 -17.23 1.47
CA VAL A 91 -10.29 -16.82 0.19
C VAL A 91 -9.33 -15.64 0.37
N ILE A 92 -9.71 -14.67 1.20
CA ILE A 92 -8.87 -13.51 1.49
C ILE A 92 -7.56 -13.93 2.15
N LEU A 93 -7.63 -14.82 3.14
CA LEU A 93 -6.45 -15.29 3.87
C LEU A 93 -5.55 -16.21 3.04
N GLN A 94 -6.05 -16.83 1.97
CA GLN A 94 -5.19 -17.55 1.02
C GLN A 94 -4.28 -16.61 0.22
N LYS A 95 -4.66 -15.34 0.06
CA LYS A 95 -3.82 -14.33 -0.59
C LYS A 95 -2.54 -14.00 0.19
N LEU A 96 -2.47 -14.36 1.48
CA LEU A 96 -1.29 -14.17 2.34
C LEU A 96 -0.10 -15.11 2.06
N ASN A 97 -0.16 -15.99 1.05
CA ASN A 97 0.91 -16.99 0.81
C ASN A 97 1.96 -16.54 -0.26
N PRO A 98 3.23 -17.02 -0.18
CA PRO A 98 4.34 -16.28 0.43
C PRO A 98 5.33 -15.73 -0.61
N LYS A 99 4.88 -15.19 -1.74
CA LYS A 99 5.81 -14.68 -2.77
C LYS A 99 6.18 -13.20 -2.64
N ILE A 100 5.46 -12.40 -1.86
CA ILE A 100 5.82 -10.99 -1.66
C ILE A 100 5.55 -10.56 -0.23
N SER A 101 6.40 -11.01 0.70
CA SER A 101 6.45 -10.40 2.03
C SER A 101 7.34 -9.16 1.98
N PHE A 102 6.77 -7.95 2.07
CA PHE A 102 7.54 -6.75 2.43
C PHE A 102 7.85 -6.77 3.93
N ARG A 103 8.50 -7.84 4.40
CA ARG A 103 8.97 -7.91 5.78
C ARG A 103 10.27 -7.13 5.88
N THR A 104 10.19 -6.00 6.56
CA THR A 104 11.28 -5.39 7.33
C THR A 104 12.62 -5.25 6.59
N GLY A 105 12.83 -4.09 5.96
CA GLY A 105 14.16 -3.57 5.65
C GLY A 105 14.99 -4.29 4.58
N SER A 106 14.49 -5.36 3.95
CA SER A 106 15.22 -6.02 2.86
C SER A 106 14.26 -6.38 1.73
N LEU A 107 14.30 -5.55 0.69
CA LEU A 107 13.55 -5.78 -0.54
C LEU A 107 14.20 -6.95 -1.29
N SER A 108 13.77 -8.19 -1.02
CA SER A 108 14.07 -9.33 -1.88
C SER A 108 12.90 -9.56 -2.82
N ILE A 109 13.04 -9.03 -4.04
CA ILE A 109 12.30 -9.53 -5.20
C ILE A 109 13.06 -10.78 -5.66
N ARG A 110 12.47 -11.95 -5.48
CA ARG A 110 12.86 -13.16 -6.22
C ARG A 110 11.92 -13.37 -7.39
#